data_AF-A0A328DZE8-F1
#
_entry.id   AF-A0A328DZE8-F1
#
_cell.length_a   1.000
_cell.length_b   1.000
_cell.length_c   1.000
_cell.angle_alpha   90.00
_cell.angle_beta   90.00
_cell.angle_gamma   90.00
#
_symmetry.space_group_name_H-M   'P 1'
#
loop_
_entity.id
_entity.type
_entity.pdbx_description
1 polymer ?
#
loop_
_entity_poly.entity_id
_entity_poly.type
_entity_poly.pdbx_seq_one_letter_code
_entity_poly.pdbx_strand_id
1 'polypeptide(L)'
;MAVYGRTFRTMGIHLRPVEFGSPRLLHNGPDTVEELLDRHIAVKEEKKKKILDEDDNEILTRQRLTSTRREALSLYRDIIRATRFFAWPDSRGLLWRDVLRENARKEFEEARFETDPETITRLLIGGHDALQAALDKLVEKQKQEIQKHQGYVG
;
A
#
# COMPACT_ATOMS: atom_id res chain seq x y z
N MET A 1 43.31 0.55 23.53
CA MET A 1 43.39 -0.92 23.42
C MET A 1 42.82 -1.54 24.67
N ALA A 2 41.66 -2.20 24.59
CA ALA A 2 41.18 -3.11 25.63
C ALA A 2 40.21 -4.09 24.95
N VAL A 3 40.75 -5.26 24.59
CA VAL A 3 40.02 -6.39 24.03
C VAL A 3 39.44 -7.16 25.22
N TYR A 4 38.12 -7.17 25.37
CA TYR A 4 37.46 -8.08 26.31
C TYR A 4 36.78 -9.21 25.53
N GLY A 5 37.52 -10.31 25.40
CA GLY A 5 36.96 -11.60 25.04
C GLY A 5 36.04 -12.09 26.15
N ARG A 6 34.89 -12.67 25.78
CA ARG A 6 34.04 -13.41 26.71
C ARG A 6 33.66 -14.74 26.07
N THR A 7 34.04 -15.77 26.80
CA THR A 7 34.00 -17.20 26.51
C THR A 7 32.58 -17.73 26.32
N PHE A 8 32.36 -18.51 25.26
CA PHE A 8 31.16 -19.31 25.04
C PHE A 8 31.16 -20.50 26.02
N ARG A 9 30.17 -20.54 26.92
CA ARG A 9 29.90 -21.69 27.80
C ARG A 9 28.77 -22.51 27.18
N THR A 10 29.10 -23.72 26.77
CA THR A 10 28.20 -24.78 26.33
C THR A 10 27.33 -25.25 27.50
N MET A 11 26.01 -25.33 27.29
CA MET A 11 25.10 -26.07 28.16
C MET A 11 24.46 -27.18 27.34
N GLY A 12 24.84 -28.43 27.65
CA GLY A 12 24.25 -29.63 27.10
C GLY A 12 22.86 -29.86 27.68
N ILE A 13 21.90 -30.11 26.79
CA ILE A 13 20.52 -30.41 27.14
C ILE A 13 20.40 -31.94 27.26
N HIS A 14 20.05 -32.39 28.46
CA HIS A 14 19.88 -33.79 28.83
C HIS A 14 18.52 -34.29 28.32
N LEU A 15 18.51 -35.12 27.28
CA LEU A 15 17.28 -35.76 26.77
C LEU A 15 17.00 -37.04 27.57
N ARG A 16 15.88 -37.08 28.29
CA ARG A 16 15.35 -38.31 28.92
C ARG A 16 14.65 -39.18 27.86
N PRO A 17 14.75 -40.52 27.94
CA PRO A 17 14.01 -41.41 27.06
C PRO A 17 12.55 -41.51 27.52
N VAL A 18 11.62 -41.48 26.55
CA VAL A 18 10.19 -41.71 26.77
C VAL A 18 9.92 -43.19 26.51
N GLU A 19 9.36 -43.86 27.53
CA GLU A 19 9.02 -45.27 27.48
C GLU A 19 7.77 -45.55 26.63
N PHE A 20 7.78 -46.72 26.00
CA PHE A 20 6.72 -47.27 25.17
C PHE A 20 5.48 -47.63 26.00
N GLY A 21 4.34 -47.01 25.65
CA GLY A 21 3.01 -47.42 26.09
C GLY A 21 2.32 -48.33 25.06
N SER A 22 1.75 -49.43 25.56
CA SER A 22 1.21 -50.61 24.88
C SER A 22 -0.15 -50.39 24.15
N PRO A 23 -0.75 -51.42 23.52
CA PRO A 23 -1.22 -51.43 22.14
C PRO A 23 -2.64 -50.87 21.97
N ARG A 24 -2.85 -50.04 20.95
CA ARG A 24 -4.19 -49.61 20.53
C ARG A 24 -4.86 -50.74 19.75
N LEU A 25 -6.05 -51.10 20.24
CA LEU A 25 -6.99 -52.05 19.65
C LEU A 25 -7.19 -51.83 18.14
N LEU A 26 -7.25 -52.95 17.43
CA LEU A 26 -7.46 -53.07 16.00
C LEU A 26 -8.80 -52.45 15.58
N HIS A 27 -8.70 -51.50 14.65
CA HIS A 27 -9.54 -51.37 13.44
C HIS A 27 -11.06 -51.61 13.58
N ASN A 28 -11.81 -50.52 13.49
CA ASN A 28 -13.03 -50.44 12.69
C ASN A 28 -12.86 -49.23 11.75
N GLY A 29 -11.99 -49.37 10.76
CA GLY A 29 -11.83 -48.41 9.66
C GLY A 29 -12.38 -49.05 8.39
N PRO A 30 -13.00 -48.30 7.47
CA PRO A 30 -13.60 -48.92 6.30
C PRO A 30 -12.54 -49.55 5.39
N ASP A 31 -12.94 -50.68 4.79
CA ASP A 31 -12.05 -51.76 4.34
C ASP A 31 -11.53 -51.64 2.91
N THR A 32 -11.42 -50.42 2.36
CA THR A 32 -10.84 -50.24 1.03
C THR A 32 -9.93 -49.01 0.95
N VAL A 33 -8.78 -49.21 0.28
CA VAL A 33 -7.79 -48.17 -0.03
C VAL A 33 -8.38 -46.98 -0.81
N GLU A 34 -9.43 -47.22 -1.58
CA GLU A 34 -10.15 -46.20 -2.36
C GLU A 34 -10.85 -45.17 -1.45
N GLU A 35 -11.55 -45.59 -0.39
CA GLU A 35 -12.23 -44.66 0.53
C GLU A 35 -11.27 -43.84 1.39
N LEU A 36 -10.06 -44.35 1.65
CA LEU A 36 -9.00 -43.60 2.34
C LEU A 36 -8.36 -42.55 1.43
N LEU A 37 -8.22 -42.86 0.14
CA LEU A 37 -7.76 -41.92 -0.88
C LEU A 37 -8.79 -40.80 -1.11
N ASP A 38 -10.07 -41.14 -1.23
CA ASP A 38 -11.15 -40.17 -1.40
C ASP A 38 -11.26 -39.21 -0.21
N ARG A 39 -11.12 -39.71 1.02
CA ARG A 39 -11.06 -38.83 2.21
C ARG A 39 -9.83 -37.92 2.22
N HIS A 40 -8.68 -38.44 1.80
CA HIS A 40 -7.45 -37.65 1.77
C HIS A 40 -7.52 -36.54 0.71
N ILE A 41 -8.13 -36.84 -0.44
CA ILE A 41 -8.35 -35.86 -1.52
C ILE A 41 -9.37 -34.82 -1.07
N ALA A 42 -10.53 -35.23 -0.54
CA ALA A 42 -11.58 -34.30 -0.08
C ALA A 42 -11.09 -33.36 1.04
N VAL A 43 -10.38 -33.87 2.06
CA VAL A 43 -9.83 -33.05 3.15
C VAL A 43 -8.74 -32.11 2.64
N LYS A 44 -7.92 -32.55 1.67
CA LYS A 44 -6.88 -31.71 1.06
C LYS A 44 -7.51 -30.63 0.17
N GLU A 45 -8.58 -30.92 -0.54
CA GLU A 45 -9.32 -29.95 -1.35
C GLU A 45 -10.10 -28.95 -0.51
N GLU A 46 -10.76 -29.36 0.57
CA GLU A 46 -11.44 -28.45 1.49
C GLU A 46 -10.47 -27.58 2.29
N LYS A 47 -9.35 -28.15 2.78
CA LYS A 47 -8.30 -27.36 3.43
C LYS A 47 -7.61 -26.43 2.44
N LYS A 48 -7.34 -26.89 1.22
CA LYS A 48 -6.77 -26.04 0.16
C LYS A 48 -7.73 -24.91 -0.21
N LYS A 49 -9.03 -25.17 -0.36
CA LYS A 49 -10.05 -24.12 -0.58
C LYS A 49 -10.11 -23.13 0.58
N LYS A 50 -10.19 -23.60 1.83
CA LYS A 50 -10.20 -22.72 3.02
C LYS A 50 -8.92 -21.90 3.20
N ILE A 51 -7.76 -22.45 2.90
CA ILE A 51 -6.47 -21.74 2.98
C ILE A 51 -6.36 -20.72 1.84
N LEU A 52 -6.78 -21.08 0.61
CA LEU A 52 -6.81 -20.17 -0.53
C LEU A 52 -7.78 -19.01 -0.31
N ASP A 53 -8.99 -19.24 0.20
CA ASP A 53 -10.00 -18.19 0.35
C ASP A 53 -9.62 -17.10 1.37
N GLU A 54 -8.80 -17.41 2.39
CA GLU A 54 -8.37 -16.44 3.41
C GLU A 54 -7.02 -15.79 3.05
N ASP A 55 -6.04 -16.57 2.57
CA ASP A 55 -4.74 -16.04 2.11
C ASP A 55 -4.88 -15.22 0.82
N ASP A 56 -5.71 -15.62 -0.14
CA ASP A 56 -5.89 -14.84 -1.37
C ASP A 56 -6.58 -13.50 -1.07
N ASN A 57 -7.53 -13.45 -0.14
CA ASN A 57 -8.14 -12.19 0.29
C ASN A 57 -7.14 -11.27 1.00
N GLU A 58 -6.24 -11.80 1.84
CA GLU A 58 -5.17 -11.02 2.46
C GLU A 58 -4.12 -10.54 1.44
N ILE A 59 -3.76 -11.39 0.48
CA ILE A 59 -2.83 -11.04 -0.61
C ILE A 59 -3.45 -9.98 -1.51
N LEU A 60 -4.71 -10.11 -1.89
CA LEU A 60 -5.43 -9.15 -2.73
C LEU A 60 -5.64 -7.81 -2.02
N THR A 61 -5.99 -7.82 -0.73
CA THR A 61 -6.09 -6.59 0.07
C THR A 61 -4.72 -5.93 0.21
N ARG A 62 -3.64 -6.66 0.49
CA ARG A 62 -2.28 -6.12 0.50
C ARG A 62 -1.89 -5.54 -0.86
N GLN A 63 -2.14 -6.25 -1.97
CA GLN A 63 -1.86 -5.76 -3.31
C GLN A 63 -2.64 -4.46 -3.61
N ARG A 64 -3.94 -4.41 -3.29
CA ARG A 64 -4.79 -3.21 -3.46
C ARG A 64 -4.36 -2.03 -2.58
N LEU A 65 -3.90 -2.30 -1.35
CA LEU A 65 -3.33 -1.26 -0.48
C LEU A 65 -2.01 -0.74 -1.06
N THR A 66 -1.19 -1.60 -1.67
CA THR A 66 0.03 -1.12 -2.34
C THR A 66 -0.26 -0.33 -3.62
N SER A 67 -1.31 -0.67 -4.39
CA SER A 67 -1.66 0.08 -5.60
C SER A 67 -2.23 1.47 -5.27
N THR A 68 -3.17 1.55 -4.33
CA THR A 68 -3.74 2.84 -3.86
C THR A 68 -2.69 3.75 -3.24
N ARG A 69 -1.79 3.22 -2.41
CA ARG A 69 -0.68 4.01 -1.85
C ARG A 69 0.29 4.50 -2.93
N ARG A 70 0.56 3.69 -3.95
CA ARG A 70 1.41 4.09 -5.09
C ARG A 70 0.75 5.21 -5.90
N GLU A 71 -0.55 5.12 -6.12
CA GLU A 71 -1.34 6.13 -6.82
C GLU A 71 -1.34 7.46 -6.05
N ALA A 72 -1.61 7.43 -4.75
CA ALA A 72 -1.52 8.61 -3.88
C ALA A 72 -0.15 9.29 -3.98
N LEU A 73 0.93 8.52 -3.90
CA LEU A 73 2.29 9.06 -4.03
C LEU A 73 2.58 9.60 -5.43
N SER A 74 2.02 9.00 -6.48
CA SER A 74 2.15 9.51 -7.85
C SER A 74 1.46 10.85 -7.98
N LEU A 75 0.19 10.93 -7.56
CA LEU A 75 -0.60 12.16 -7.56
C LEU A 75 0.09 13.26 -6.77
N TYR A 76 0.60 12.98 -5.56
CA TYR A 76 1.36 13.95 -4.79
C TYR A 76 2.56 14.50 -5.57
N ARG A 77 3.35 13.62 -6.22
CA ARG A 77 4.50 14.06 -7.04
C ARG A 77 4.05 14.89 -8.24
N ASP A 78 2.93 14.54 -8.86
CA ASP A 78 2.38 15.27 -10.00
C ASP A 78 1.92 16.66 -9.60
N ILE A 79 1.27 16.81 -8.44
CA ILE A 79 0.94 18.11 -7.84
C ILE A 79 2.23 18.91 -7.61
N ILE A 80 3.24 18.34 -6.95
CA ILE A 80 4.51 19.05 -6.67
C ILE A 80 5.23 19.47 -7.96
N ARG A 81 5.15 18.66 -9.04
CA ARG A 81 5.67 19.03 -10.36
C ARG A 81 4.85 20.17 -10.96
N ALA A 82 3.53 20.08 -10.96
CA ALA A 82 2.63 21.08 -11.51
C ALA A 82 2.78 22.45 -10.84
N THR A 83 2.90 22.48 -9.50
CA THR A 83 3.10 23.75 -8.74
C THR A 83 4.32 24.55 -9.19
N ARG A 84 5.32 23.93 -9.82
CA ARG A 84 6.51 24.63 -10.33
C ARG A 84 6.16 25.66 -11.40
N PHE A 85 5.11 25.43 -12.17
CA PHE A 85 4.69 26.32 -13.26
C PHE A 85 3.90 27.54 -12.77
N PHE A 86 3.42 27.53 -11.52
CA PHE A 86 2.71 28.64 -10.90
C PHE A 86 3.70 29.66 -10.32
N ALA A 87 4.37 30.40 -11.21
CA ALA A 87 5.44 31.33 -10.85
C ALA A 87 4.97 32.74 -10.44
N TRP A 88 3.67 33.03 -10.54
CA TRP A 88 3.12 34.35 -10.22
C TRP A 88 2.66 34.45 -8.76
N PRO A 89 2.69 35.65 -8.16
CA PRO A 89 2.16 35.89 -6.83
C PRO A 89 0.62 35.93 -6.82
N ASP A 90 0.05 35.55 -5.68
CA ASP A 90 -1.34 35.79 -5.29
C ASP A 90 -1.54 37.29 -4.96
N SER A 91 -2.80 37.70 -4.84
CA SER A 91 -3.26 39.00 -4.36
C SER A 91 -2.57 39.48 -3.07
N ARG A 92 -2.14 38.55 -2.21
CA ARG A 92 -1.41 38.80 -0.96
C ARG A 92 0.11 38.93 -1.14
N GLY A 93 0.62 38.82 -2.37
CA GLY A 93 2.04 38.85 -2.69
C GLY A 93 2.79 37.52 -2.50
N LEU A 94 2.10 36.45 -2.06
CA LEU A 94 2.70 35.13 -1.87
C LEU A 94 2.73 34.34 -3.19
N LEU A 95 3.80 33.60 -3.46
CA LEU A 95 3.89 32.77 -4.67
C LEU A 95 2.85 31.63 -4.62
N TRP A 96 2.04 31.49 -5.68
CA TRP A 96 1.06 30.41 -5.77
C TRP A 96 1.68 29.03 -5.64
N ARG A 97 2.92 28.84 -6.13
CA ARG A 97 3.70 27.62 -5.92
C ARG A 97 3.75 27.21 -4.44
N ASP A 98 4.07 28.13 -3.55
CA ASP A 98 4.32 27.82 -2.15
C ASP A 98 3.01 27.54 -1.43
N VAL A 99 1.97 28.34 -1.72
CA VAL A 99 0.62 28.13 -1.20
C VAL A 99 0.08 26.75 -1.61
N LEU A 100 0.21 26.38 -2.88
CA LEU A 100 -0.28 25.09 -3.38
C LEU A 100 0.49 23.90 -2.80
N ARG A 101 1.80 24.05 -2.56
CA ARG A 101 2.62 23.01 -1.94
C ARG A 101 2.26 22.79 -0.48
N GLU A 102 2.07 23.88 0.26
CA GLU A 102 1.68 23.80 1.67
C GLU A 102 0.30 23.17 1.81
N ASN A 103 -0.67 23.60 1.00
CA ASN A 103 -1.99 23.00 0.97
C ASN A 103 -1.92 21.52 0.61
N ALA A 104 -1.20 21.15 -0.45
CA ALA A 104 -1.06 19.74 -0.83
C ALA A 104 -0.41 18.90 0.27
N ARG A 105 0.61 19.42 0.96
CA ARG A 105 1.22 18.72 2.10
C ARG A 105 0.19 18.50 3.21
N LYS A 106 -0.54 19.54 3.59
CA LYS A 106 -1.54 19.48 4.64
C LYS A 106 -2.64 18.44 4.34
N GLU A 107 -3.23 18.49 3.14
CA GLU A 107 -4.29 17.56 2.73
C GLU A 107 -3.81 16.09 2.76
N PHE A 108 -2.58 15.81 2.28
CA PHE A 108 -2.02 14.46 2.30
C PHE A 108 -1.62 13.99 3.71
N GLU A 109 -1.22 14.91 4.59
CA GLU A 109 -0.93 14.61 5.99
C GLU A 109 -2.21 14.31 6.79
N GLU A 110 -3.28 15.06 6.54
CA GLU A 110 -4.60 14.82 7.14
C GLU A 110 -5.18 13.46 6.71
N ALA A 111 -5.04 13.11 5.43
CA ALA A 111 -5.51 11.83 4.90
C ALA A 111 -4.58 10.63 5.18
N ARG A 112 -3.44 10.83 5.86
CA ARG A 112 -2.38 9.81 6.00
C ARG A 112 -2.84 8.51 6.66
N PHE A 113 -3.77 8.62 7.59
CA PHE A 113 -4.28 7.48 8.37
C PHE A 113 -5.64 6.99 7.88
N GLU A 114 -6.10 7.49 6.72
CA GLU A 114 -7.33 6.99 6.13
C GLU A 114 -7.16 5.54 5.71
N THR A 115 -8.10 4.70 6.14
CA THR A 115 -8.09 3.25 5.90
C THR A 115 -9.30 2.79 5.09
N ASP A 116 -10.35 3.62 5.01
CA ASP A 116 -11.54 3.29 4.24
C ASP A 116 -11.25 3.33 2.73
N PRO A 117 -11.39 2.20 2.01
CA PRO A 117 -11.08 2.15 0.58
C PRO A 117 -11.94 3.11 -0.27
N GLU A 118 -13.19 3.35 0.11
CA GLU A 118 -14.08 4.24 -0.63
C GLU A 118 -13.67 5.70 -0.47
N THR A 119 -13.28 6.09 0.74
CA THR A 119 -12.78 7.43 1.04
C THR A 119 -11.45 7.68 0.32
N ILE A 120 -10.50 6.74 0.38
CA ILE A 120 -9.24 6.82 -0.36
C ILE A 120 -9.50 7.00 -1.86
N THR A 121 -10.39 6.19 -2.44
CA THR A 121 -10.71 6.27 -3.87
C THR A 121 -11.31 7.63 -4.23
N ARG A 122 -12.23 8.16 -3.42
CA ARG A 122 -12.81 9.49 -3.61
C ARG A 122 -11.76 10.59 -3.54
N LEU A 123 -10.84 10.52 -2.59
CA LEU A 123 -9.74 11.47 -2.45
C LEU A 123 -8.81 11.45 -3.67
N LEU A 124 -8.48 10.27 -4.18
CA LEU A 124 -7.62 10.14 -5.37
C LEU A 124 -8.28 10.73 -6.62
N ILE A 125 -9.53 10.36 -6.89
CA ILE A 125 -10.28 10.87 -8.06
C ILE A 125 -10.43 12.40 -7.94
N GLY A 126 -10.91 12.88 -6.79
CA GLY A 126 -11.10 14.32 -6.56
C GLY A 126 -9.78 15.10 -6.65
N GLY A 127 -8.67 14.53 -6.17
CA GLY A 127 -7.35 15.14 -6.28
C GLY A 127 -6.85 15.22 -7.73
N HIS A 128 -7.10 14.19 -8.54
CA HIS A 128 -6.78 14.20 -9.98
C HIS A 128 -7.61 15.26 -10.72
N ASP A 129 -8.92 15.34 -10.47
CA ASP A 129 -9.80 16.33 -11.09
C ASP A 129 -9.40 17.75 -10.71
N ALA A 130 -9.09 17.98 -9.43
CA ALA A 130 -8.62 19.27 -8.94
C ALA A 130 -7.28 19.67 -9.57
N LEU A 131 -6.34 18.73 -9.73
CA LEU A 131 -5.07 18.96 -10.41
C LEU A 131 -5.29 19.34 -11.88
N GLN A 132 -6.17 18.63 -12.60
CA GLN A 132 -6.48 18.92 -13.99
C GLN A 132 -7.08 20.33 -14.13
N ALA A 133 -8.07 20.67 -13.29
CA ALA A 133 -8.67 22.00 -13.30
C ALA A 133 -7.65 23.12 -12.97
N ALA A 134 -6.66 22.84 -12.11
CA ALA A 134 -5.58 23.77 -11.83
C ALA A 134 -4.65 23.96 -13.04
N LEU A 135 -4.31 22.88 -13.75
CA LEU A 135 -3.52 22.94 -14.98
C LEU A 135 -4.23 23.72 -16.09
N ASP A 136 -5.54 23.54 -16.23
CA ASP A 136 -6.32 24.30 -17.23
C ASP A 136 -6.28 25.81 -16.94
N LYS A 137 -6.39 26.20 -15.67
CA LYS A 137 -6.24 27.60 -15.24
C LYS A 137 -4.82 28.13 -15.49
N LEU A 138 -3.80 27.30 -15.30
CA LEU A 138 -2.40 27.64 -15.61
C LEU A 138 -2.24 27.93 -17.10
N VAL A 139 -2.77 27.07 -17.97
CA VAL A 139 -2.72 27.25 -19.44
C VAL A 139 -3.42 28.55 -19.84
N GLU A 140 -4.60 28.81 -19.28
CA GLU A 140 -5.34 30.04 -19.56
C GLU A 140 -4.56 31.30 -19.14
N LYS A 141 -3.92 31.26 -17.96
CA LYS A 141 -3.04 32.35 -17.52
C LYS A 141 -1.83 32.54 -18.42
N GLN A 142 -1.20 31.46 -18.87
CA GLN A 142 -0.08 31.55 -19.81
C GLN A 142 -0.48 32.20 -21.14
N LYS A 143 -1.65 31.84 -21.69
CA LYS A 143 -2.19 32.47 -22.91
C LYS A 143 -2.42 33.97 -22.72
N GLN A 144 -2.98 34.38 -21.59
CA GLN A 144 -3.22 35.79 -21.26
C GLN A 144 -1.92 36.59 -21.21
N GLU A 145 -0.87 36.06 -20.59
CA GLU A 145 0.43 36.74 -20.52
C GLU A 145 1.09 36.85 -21.90
N ILE A 146 1.02 35.81 -22.74
CA ILE A 146 1.53 35.87 -24.13
C ILE A 146 0.79 36.94 -24.93
N GLN A 147 -0.55 36.99 -24.84
CA GLN A 147 -1.36 37.98 -25.56
C GLN A 147 -1.05 39.41 -25.12
N LYS A 148 -0.83 39.65 -23.82
CA LYS A 148 -0.40 40.97 -23.30
C LYS A 148 0.95 41.38 -23.89
N HIS A 149 1.92 40.47 -23.91
CA HIS A 149 3.22 40.75 -24.50
C HIS A 149 3.14 41.02 -26.00
N GLN A 150 2.28 40.30 -26.74
CA GLN A 150 2.10 40.52 -28.18
C GLN A 150 1.36 41.83 -28.51
N GLY A 151 0.39 42.23 -27.68
CA GLY A 151 -0.34 43.49 -27.85
C GLY A 151 0.50 44.76 -27.56
N TYR A 152 1.65 44.63 -26.90
CA TYR A 152 2.58 45.72 -26.62
C TYR A 152 3.59 45.99 -27.76
N VAL A 153 3.63 45.14 -28.79
CA VAL A 153 4.58 45.24 -29.91
C VAL A 153 3.91 45.79 -31.19
N GLY A 154 2.65 46.25 -31.09
CA GLY A 154 1.88 46.85 -32.17
C GLY A 154 1.81 48.37 -32.10
#